data_AF-A0A845DMV8-F1
#
_entry.id   AF-A0A845DMV8-F1
#
_cell.length_a   1.000
_cell.length_b   1.000
_cell.length_c   1.000
_cell.angle_alpha   90.00
_cell.angle_beta   90.00
_cell.angle_gamma   90.00
#
_symmetry.space_group_name_H-M   'P 1'
#
loop_
_entity.id
_entity.type
_entity.pdbx_description
1 polymer ?
#
loop_
_entity_poly.entity_id
_entity_poly.type
_entity_poly.pdbx_seq_one_letter_code
_entity_poly.pdbx_strand_id
1 'polypeptide(L)'
;MKTNENKTWKRKLGYAGFVLAAFGLSYFLAYSLSYTPLGYDAVGFKMVNEDFTAVTVEKNNAFGMTEETVMYDPPEEDQWKANMLVDQLNDQSIHYWLFFTSIFAALYWVAVDVKKGESVRKTILYSSFGVVLTGLSLMDQLYDIKDILS
;
A
#
# COMPACT_ATOMS: atom_id res chain seq x y z
N MET A 1 15.75 15.27 -40.73
CA MET A 1 15.35 15.78 -39.40
C MET A 1 14.14 15.09 -38.75
N LYS A 2 13.66 13.91 -39.22
CA LYS A 2 12.47 13.19 -38.68
C LYS A 2 12.76 12.08 -37.65
N THR A 3 14.02 11.81 -37.33
CA THR A 3 14.44 10.62 -36.55
C THR A 3 14.38 10.80 -35.03
N ASN A 4 14.35 12.04 -34.51
CA ASN A 4 14.44 12.29 -33.07
C ASN A 4 13.09 12.16 -32.34
N GLU A 5 11.99 12.60 -32.96
CA GLU A 5 10.64 12.55 -32.35
C GLU A 5 10.15 11.12 -32.11
N ASN A 6 10.36 10.21 -33.08
CA ASN A 6 9.94 8.82 -32.96
C ASN A 6 10.66 8.08 -31.81
N LYS A 7 11.91 8.44 -31.50
CA LYS A 7 12.67 7.85 -30.39
C LYS A 7 12.15 8.35 -29.04
N THR A 8 11.78 9.63 -28.94
CA THR A 8 11.19 10.19 -27.71
C THR A 8 9.79 9.66 -27.42
N TRP A 9 8.95 9.44 -28.45
CA TRP A 9 7.59 8.93 -28.28
C TRP A 9 7.57 7.47 -27.82
N LYS A 10 8.36 6.59 -28.46
CA LYS A 10 8.52 5.20 -28.04
C LYS A 10 9.01 5.09 -26.59
N ARG A 11 9.87 6.03 -26.17
CA ARG A 11 10.37 6.10 -24.80
C ARG A 11 9.26 6.48 -23.81
N LYS A 12 8.46 7.49 -24.12
CA LYS A 12 7.28 7.88 -23.31
C LYS A 12 6.25 6.75 -23.20
N LEU A 13 6.01 6.00 -24.28
CA LEU A 13 5.14 4.83 -24.26
C LEU A 13 5.71 3.71 -23.40
N GLY A 14 7.02 3.45 -23.46
CA GLY A 14 7.68 2.48 -22.58
C GLY A 14 7.58 2.88 -21.10
N TYR A 15 7.69 4.17 -20.81
CA TYR A 15 7.48 4.72 -19.46
C TYR A 15 6.04 4.49 -18.99
N ALA A 16 5.05 4.89 -19.79
CA ALA A 16 3.64 4.71 -19.44
C ALA A 16 3.29 3.23 -19.26
N GLY A 17 3.77 2.36 -20.15
CA GLY A 17 3.55 0.92 -20.05
C GLY A 17 4.15 0.31 -18.79
N PHE A 18 5.35 0.74 -18.38
CA PHE A 18 5.94 0.28 -17.13
C PHE A 18 5.15 0.77 -15.91
N VAL A 19 4.75 2.03 -15.86
CA VAL A 19 3.96 2.56 -14.74
C VAL A 19 2.62 1.83 -14.62
N LEU A 20 1.96 1.54 -15.74
CA LEU A 20 0.74 0.73 -15.74
C LEU A 20 0.98 -0.71 -15.25
N ALA A 21 2.09 -1.33 -15.66
CA ALA A 21 2.46 -2.66 -15.17
C ALA A 21 2.79 -2.65 -13.66
N ALA A 22 3.51 -1.64 -13.19
CA ALA A 22 3.80 -1.45 -11.77
C ALA A 22 2.51 -1.22 -10.96
N PHE A 23 1.58 -0.43 -11.48
CA PHE A 23 0.28 -0.19 -10.86
C PHE A 23 -0.55 -1.48 -10.80
N GLY A 24 -0.59 -2.26 -11.88
CA GLY A 24 -1.27 -3.55 -11.92
C GLY A 24 -0.64 -4.60 -11.01
N LEU A 25 0.69 -4.69 -10.96
CA LEU A 25 1.40 -5.60 -10.06
C LEU A 25 1.17 -5.22 -8.60
N SER A 26 1.21 -3.92 -8.29
CA SER A 26 0.94 -3.41 -6.95
C SER A 26 -0.50 -3.68 -6.53
N TYR A 27 -1.46 -3.56 -7.45
CA TYR A 27 -2.86 -3.91 -7.20
C TYR A 27 -2.98 -5.41 -6.88
N PHE A 28 -2.32 -6.26 -7.66
CA PHE A 28 -2.31 -7.70 -7.42
C PHE A 28 -1.74 -8.05 -6.04
N LEU A 29 -0.63 -7.41 -5.63
CA LEU A 29 -0.07 -7.59 -4.28
C LEU A 29 -1.06 -7.14 -3.19
N ALA A 30 -1.57 -5.92 -3.28
CA ALA A 30 -2.38 -5.33 -2.21
C ALA A 30 -3.78 -5.96 -2.10
N TYR A 31 -4.46 -6.18 -3.22
CA TYR A 31 -5.87 -6.62 -3.22
C TYR A 31 -6.06 -8.11 -3.50
N SER A 32 -5.26 -8.71 -4.39
CA SER A 32 -5.47 -10.12 -4.76
C SER A 32 -4.74 -11.09 -3.85
N LEU A 33 -3.55 -10.73 -3.38
CA LEU A 33 -2.81 -11.50 -2.40
C LEU A 33 -3.04 -11.04 -0.97
N SER A 34 -3.80 -9.95 -0.76
CA SER A 34 -3.96 -9.29 0.54
C SER A 34 -2.61 -9.11 1.25
N TYR A 35 -1.57 -8.74 0.49
CA TYR A 35 -0.21 -8.65 1.02
C TYR A 35 -0.05 -7.37 1.83
N THR A 36 -0.18 -7.50 3.15
CA THR A 36 -0.20 -6.40 4.14
C THR A 36 0.97 -6.53 5.13
N PRO A 37 2.23 -6.37 4.70
CA PRO A 37 3.39 -6.50 5.60
C PRO A 37 3.40 -5.41 6.67
N LEU A 38 3.49 -5.78 7.95
CA LEU A 38 3.26 -4.90 9.13
C LEU A 38 1.81 -4.43 9.29
N GLY A 39 0.91 -4.95 8.47
CA GLY A 39 -0.51 -4.61 8.46
C GLY A 39 -1.37 -5.51 9.32
N TYR A 40 -2.66 -5.46 9.03
CA TYR A 40 -3.70 -6.15 9.77
C TYR A 40 -4.68 -6.82 8.82
N ASP A 41 -5.03 -8.07 9.08
CA ASP A 41 -6.01 -8.84 8.32
C ASP A 41 -7.22 -9.16 9.19
N ALA A 42 -8.42 -8.89 8.68
CA ALA A 42 -9.65 -9.23 9.36
C ALA A 42 -10.01 -10.70 9.10
N VAL A 43 -10.03 -11.53 10.16
CA VAL A 43 -10.25 -12.98 10.05
C VAL A 43 -11.56 -13.46 10.68
N GLY A 44 -12.22 -12.60 11.46
CA GLY A 44 -13.50 -12.94 12.08
C GLY A 44 -14.32 -11.71 12.41
N PHE A 45 -15.64 -11.84 12.30
CA PHE A 45 -16.58 -10.76 12.59
C PHE A 45 -17.79 -11.30 13.33
N LYS A 46 -18.30 -10.50 14.27
CA LYS A 46 -19.60 -10.72 14.92
C LYS A 46 -20.48 -9.52 14.65
N MET A 47 -21.66 -9.74 14.09
CA MET A 47 -22.61 -8.69 13.75
C MET A 47 -23.92 -8.82 14.53
N VAL A 48 -24.52 -7.70 14.90
CA VAL A 48 -25.88 -7.61 15.47
C VAL A 48 -26.59 -6.44 14.79
N ASN A 49 -27.77 -6.68 14.21
CA ASN A 49 -28.54 -5.66 13.48
C ASN A 49 -27.74 -4.89 12.42
N GLU A 50 -26.91 -5.60 11.64
CA GLU A 50 -26.01 -5.04 10.60
C GLU A 50 -24.78 -4.27 11.11
N ASP A 51 -24.65 -4.05 12.43
CA ASP A 51 -23.47 -3.44 13.04
C ASP A 51 -22.44 -4.49 13.49
N PHE A 52 -21.16 -4.21 13.23
CA PHE A 52 -20.05 -4.99 13.77
C PHE A 52 -19.96 -4.76 15.28
N THR A 53 -20.01 -5.84 16.05
CA THR A 53 -19.96 -5.83 17.52
C THR A 53 -18.63 -6.35 18.05
N ALA A 54 -17.98 -7.26 17.32
CA ALA A 54 -16.63 -7.71 17.60
C ALA A 54 -15.90 -8.07 16.31
N VAL A 55 -14.59 -7.86 16.29
CA VAL A 55 -13.71 -8.12 15.14
C VAL A 55 -12.47 -8.87 15.61
N THR A 56 -12.14 -9.97 14.96
CA THR A 56 -10.87 -10.68 15.16
C THR A 56 -9.90 -10.26 14.06
N VAL A 57 -8.76 -9.73 14.47
CA VAL A 57 -7.74 -9.16 13.59
C VAL A 57 -6.43 -9.92 13.78
N GLU A 58 -5.81 -10.31 12.67
CA GLU A 58 -4.46 -10.84 12.63
C GLU A 58 -3.49 -9.72 12.28
N LYS A 59 -2.52 -9.45 13.16
CA LYS A 59 -1.43 -8.53 12.91
C LYS A 59 -0.31 -9.27 12.19
N ASN A 60 0.18 -8.69 11.10
CA ASN A 60 1.22 -9.27 10.27
C ASN A 60 2.60 -8.71 10.62
N ASN A 61 3.63 -9.55 10.47
CA ASN A 61 5.02 -9.12 10.54
C ASN A 61 5.49 -8.45 9.24
N ALA A 62 6.77 -8.05 9.18
CA ALA A 62 7.37 -7.39 8.02
C ALA A 62 7.38 -8.24 6.73
N PHE A 63 7.15 -9.54 6.82
CA PHE A 63 7.05 -10.45 5.68
C PHE A 63 5.61 -10.71 5.25
N GLY A 64 4.61 -10.13 5.92
CA GLY A 64 3.19 -10.36 5.64
C GLY A 64 2.67 -11.70 6.16
N MET A 65 3.28 -12.23 7.23
CA MET A 65 2.80 -13.43 7.92
C MET A 65 2.21 -13.05 9.27
N THR A 66 1.15 -13.73 9.68
CA THR A 66 0.50 -13.55 10.99
C THR A 66 1.52 -13.68 12.12
N GLU A 67 1.62 -12.64 12.93
CA GLU A 67 2.45 -12.56 14.12
C GLU A 67 1.61 -12.71 15.40
N GLU A 68 0.45 -12.07 15.42
CA GLU A 68 -0.43 -12.00 16.59
C GLU A 68 -1.90 -11.96 16.15
N THR A 69 -2.79 -12.53 16.94
CA THR A 69 -4.24 -12.44 16.73
C THR A 69 -4.87 -11.70 17.90
N VAL A 70 -5.60 -10.63 17.60
CA VAL A 70 -6.26 -9.76 18.57
C VAL A 70 -7.77 -9.86 18.37
N MET A 71 -8.51 -10.14 19.46
CA MET A 71 -9.97 -10.06 19.46
C MET A 71 -10.39 -8.71 20.04
N TYR A 72 -11.03 -7.89 19.21
CA TYR A 72 -11.58 -6.60 19.60
C TYR A 72 -13.08 -6.73 19.85
N ASP A 73 -13.50 -6.57 21.10
CA ASP A 73 -14.90 -6.66 21.55
C ASP A 73 -15.20 -5.44 22.44
N PRO A 74 -15.47 -4.27 21.84
CA PRO A 74 -15.72 -3.05 22.60
C PRO A 74 -17.04 -3.11 23.38
N PRO A 75 -17.18 -2.34 24.47
CA PRO A 75 -18.45 -2.19 25.19
C PRO A 75 -19.58 -1.69 24.26
N GLU A 76 -20.85 -1.91 24.63
CA GLU A 76 -22.02 -1.53 23.80
C GLU A 76 -22.01 -0.05 23.38
N GLU A 77 -21.56 0.84 24.25
CA GLU A 77 -21.44 2.29 23.97
C GLU A 77 -20.42 2.65 22.88
N ASP A 78 -19.48 1.74 22.61
CA ASP A 78 -18.34 1.92 21.70
C ASP A 78 -18.38 0.97 20.50
N GLN A 79 -19.50 0.29 20.23
CA GLN A 79 -19.64 -0.61 19.08
C GLN A 79 -19.36 0.08 17.73
N TRP A 80 -19.59 1.40 17.65
CA TRP A 80 -19.23 2.19 16.48
C TRP A 80 -17.74 2.11 16.13
N LYS A 81 -16.85 1.85 17.11
CA LYS A 81 -15.41 1.66 16.87
C LYS A 81 -15.10 0.35 16.16
N ALA A 82 -15.92 -0.69 16.36
CA ALA A 82 -15.77 -1.94 15.61
C ALA A 82 -16.11 -1.72 14.12
N ASN A 83 -17.16 -0.95 13.81
CA ASN A 83 -17.45 -0.53 12.43
C ASN A 83 -16.27 0.28 11.84
N MET A 84 -15.79 1.29 12.58
CA MET A 84 -14.63 2.11 12.17
C MET A 84 -13.38 1.26 11.93
N LEU A 85 -13.13 0.25 12.76
CA LEU A 85 -12.01 -0.68 12.59
C LEU A 85 -12.12 -1.44 11.26
N VAL A 86 -13.32 -1.94 10.93
CA VAL A 86 -13.54 -2.65 9.65
C VAL A 86 -13.31 -1.73 8.46
N ASP A 87 -13.79 -0.49 8.52
CA ASP A 87 -13.57 0.51 7.47
C ASP A 87 -12.07 0.76 7.26
N GLN A 88 -11.33 0.95 8.35
CA GLN A 88 -9.87 1.17 8.32
C GLN A 88 -9.11 -0.05 7.76
N LEU A 89 -9.53 -1.26 8.11
CA LEU A 89 -8.96 -2.52 7.60
C LEU A 89 -9.21 -2.69 6.10
N ASN A 90 -10.40 -2.32 5.61
CA ASN A 90 -10.74 -2.35 4.19
C ASN A 90 -9.95 -1.31 3.39
N ASP A 91 -9.80 -0.10 3.93
CA ASP A 91 -9.10 1.00 3.26
C ASP A 91 -7.60 0.78 3.20
N GLN A 92 -7.01 0.03 4.14
CA GLN A 92 -5.58 -0.29 4.19
C GLN A 92 -4.99 -0.74 2.84
N SER A 93 -5.75 -1.49 2.03
CA SER A 93 -5.31 -1.97 0.70
C SER A 93 -4.93 -0.83 -0.25
N ILE A 94 -5.61 0.32 -0.21
CA ILE A 94 -5.30 1.46 -1.08
C ILE A 94 -3.95 2.09 -0.73
N HIS A 95 -3.61 2.14 0.56
CA HIS A 95 -2.35 2.69 1.04
C HIS A 95 -1.18 1.79 0.64
N TYR A 96 -1.32 0.47 0.79
CA TYR A 96 -0.32 -0.49 0.28
C TYR A 96 -0.19 -0.41 -1.23
N TRP A 97 -1.30 -0.30 -1.96
CA TRP A 97 -1.28 -0.21 -3.41
C TRP A 97 -0.46 1.01 -3.90
N LEU A 98 -0.71 2.18 -3.31
CA LEU A 98 0.04 3.40 -3.62
C LEU A 98 1.52 3.29 -3.20
N PHE A 99 1.77 2.71 -2.03
CA PHE A 99 3.13 2.50 -1.53
C PHE A 99 3.94 1.57 -2.46
N PHE A 100 3.43 0.39 -2.80
CA PHE A 100 4.11 -0.53 -3.72
C PHE A 100 4.30 0.08 -5.12
N THR A 101 3.29 0.80 -5.62
CA THR A 101 3.40 1.50 -6.91
C THR A 101 4.55 2.50 -6.89
N SER A 102 4.68 3.27 -5.81
CA SER A 102 5.75 4.25 -5.65
C SER A 102 7.13 3.61 -5.59
N ILE A 103 7.27 2.45 -4.93
CA ILE A 103 8.52 1.68 -4.88
C ILE A 103 8.91 1.20 -6.28
N PHE A 104 7.98 0.57 -7.01
CA PHE A 104 8.29 0.08 -8.35
C PHE A 104 8.62 1.22 -9.32
N ALA A 105 7.91 2.34 -9.23
CA ALA A 105 8.23 3.53 -10.00
C ALA A 105 9.65 4.03 -9.67
N ALA A 106 10.00 4.13 -8.38
CA ALA A 106 11.32 4.56 -7.93
C ALA A 106 12.44 3.65 -8.48
N LEU A 107 12.29 2.33 -8.33
CA LEU A 107 13.25 1.34 -8.83
C LEU A 107 13.47 1.46 -10.34
N TYR A 108 12.38 1.68 -11.08
CA TYR A 108 12.45 1.82 -12.52
C TYR A 108 13.17 3.08 -12.97
N TRP A 109 12.89 4.22 -12.33
CA TRP A 109 13.60 5.47 -12.64
C TRP A 109 15.10 5.34 -12.38
N VAL A 110 15.48 4.70 -11.28
CA VAL A 110 16.89 4.41 -10.98
C VAL A 110 17.49 3.49 -12.05
N ALA A 111 16.83 2.40 -12.41
CA ALA A 111 17.32 1.46 -13.43
C ALA A 111 17.53 2.13 -14.80
N VAL A 112 16.63 3.04 -15.17
CA VAL A 112 16.70 3.82 -16.41
C VAL A 112 17.93 4.72 -16.42
N ASP A 113 18.23 5.41 -15.33
CA ASP A 113 19.37 6.33 -15.26
C ASP A 113 20.70 5.57 -15.22
N VAL A 114 20.76 4.45 -14.50
CA VAL A 114 21.90 3.52 -14.53
C VAL A 114 22.18 3.07 -15.96
N LYS A 115 21.15 2.65 -16.70
CA LYS A 115 21.28 2.19 -18.09
C LYS A 115 21.79 3.30 -19.03
N LYS A 116 21.51 4.56 -18.73
CA LYS A 116 21.98 5.71 -19.53
C LYS A 116 23.36 6.22 -19.10
N GLY A 117 23.91 5.71 -18.00
CA GLY A 117 25.12 6.29 -17.38
C GLY A 117 24.88 7.67 -16.79
N GLU A 118 23.62 8.01 -16.50
CA GLU A 118 23.23 9.28 -15.87
C GLU A 118 23.39 9.21 -14.34
N SER A 119 23.52 10.35 -13.68
CA SER A 119 23.66 10.39 -12.23
C SER A 119 22.35 10.01 -11.53
N VAL A 120 22.35 8.88 -10.82
CA VAL A 120 21.19 8.39 -10.05
C VAL A 120 20.86 9.24 -8.81
N ARG A 121 21.77 10.12 -8.36
CA ARG A 121 21.61 10.87 -7.09
C ARG A 121 20.34 11.71 -7.06
N LYS A 122 20.07 12.44 -8.14
CA LYS A 122 18.86 13.28 -8.25
C LYS A 122 17.60 12.41 -8.26
N THR A 123 17.66 11.31 -8.99
CA THR A 123 16.52 10.41 -9.15
C THR A 123 16.19 9.69 -7.86
N ILE A 124 17.19 9.25 -7.10
CA ILE A 124 17.00 8.73 -5.74
C ILE A 124 16.33 9.81 -4.88
N LEU A 125 16.85 11.03 -4.85
CA LEU A 125 16.25 12.10 -4.04
C LEU A 125 14.77 12.36 -4.38
N TYR A 126 14.43 12.46 -5.67
CA TYR A 126 13.05 12.71 -6.09
C TYR A 126 12.14 11.49 -5.89
N SER A 127 12.63 10.28 -6.15
CA SER A 127 11.82 9.07 -6.01
C SER A 127 11.61 8.70 -4.54
N SER A 128 12.60 8.95 -3.68
CA SER A 128 12.48 8.82 -2.23
C SER A 128 11.36 9.72 -1.70
N PHE A 129 11.18 10.92 -2.22
CA PHE A 129 10.08 11.79 -1.78
C PHE A 129 8.71 11.14 -2.02
N GLY A 130 8.49 10.54 -3.19
CA GLY A 130 7.25 9.83 -3.50
C GLY A 130 7.02 8.61 -2.61
N VAL A 131 8.06 7.81 -2.37
CA VAL A 131 8.00 6.62 -1.49
C VAL A 131 7.78 7.02 -0.03
N VAL A 132 8.39 8.11 0.43
CA VAL A 132 8.19 8.64 1.79
C VAL A 132 6.77 9.15 1.95
N LEU A 133 6.22 9.89 0.98
CA LEU A 133 4.87 10.41 1.06
C LEU A 133 3.82 9.29 1.19
N THR A 134 3.90 8.28 0.31
CA THR A 134 2.99 7.13 0.35
C THR A 134 3.25 6.24 1.55
N GLY A 135 4.52 6.11 1.98
CA GLY A 135 4.90 5.38 3.17
C GLY A 135 4.36 6.03 4.45
N LEU A 136 4.40 7.36 4.56
CA LEU A 136 3.80 8.09 5.67
C LEU A 136 2.29 7.90 5.71
N SER A 137 1.61 8.01 4.57
CA SER A 137 0.17 7.73 4.50
C SER A 137 -0.18 6.31 4.92
N LEU A 138 0.64 5.32 4.55
CA LEU A 138 0.46 3.95 5.02
C LEU A 138 0.70 3.82 6.52
N MET A 139 1.76 4.44 7.06
CA MET A 139 2.05 4.40 8.49
C MET A 139 0.93 5.03 9.32
N ASP A 140 0.40 6.17 8.88
CA ASP A 140 -0.72 6.87 9.52
C ASP A 140 -1.93 5.92 9.65
N GLN A 141 -2.32 5.28 8.54
CA GLN A 141 -3.38 4.27 8.51
C GLN A 141 -3.13 3.11 9.48
N LEU A 142 -1.89 2.60 9.54
CA LEU A 142 -1.53 1.51 10.44
C LEU A 142 -1.55 1.93 11.91
N TYR A 143 -1.24 3.20 12.20
CA TYR A 143 -1.34 3.76 13.54
C TYR A 143 -2.79 3.92 13.97
N ASP A 144 -3.68 4.39 13.08
CA ASP A 144 -5.11 4.50 13.37
C ASP A 144 -5.72 3.14 13.72
N ILE A 145 -5.41 2.09 12.94
CA ILE A 145 -5.86 0.72 13.26
C ILE A 145 -5.31 0.27 14.62
N LYS A 146 -4.03 0.54 14.89
CA LYS A 146 -3.40 0.17 16.16
C LYS A 146 -4.03 0.88 17.35
N ASP A 147 -4.37 2.16 17.20
CA ASP A 147 -4.97 2.97 18.25
C ASP A 147 -6.38 2.47 18.60
N ILE A 148 -7.16 2.06 17.61
CA ILE A 148 -8.48 1.44 17.83
C ILE A 148 -8.35 0.11 18.59
N LEU A 149 -7.32 -0.69 18.28
CA LEU A 149 -7.08 -2.00 18.89
C LEU A 149 -6.46 -1.96 20.30
N SER A 150 -6.02 -0.79 20.77
CA SER A 150 -5.36 -0.61 22.08
C SER A 150 -6.35 -0.33 23.21
#